data_AF-A0AAV4QXT9-F1
#
_entry.id   AF-A0AAV4QXT9-F1
#
_cell.length_a   1.000
_cell.length_b   1.000
_cell.length_c   1.000
_cell.angle_alpha   90.00
_cell.angle_beta   90.00
_cell.angle_gamma   90.00
#
_symmetry.space_group_name_H-M   'P 1'
#
loop_
_entity.id
_entity.type
_entity.pdbx_description
1 polymer ?
#
loop_
_entity_poly.entity_id
_entity_poly.type
_entity_poly.pdbx_seq_one_letter_code
_entity_poly.pdbx_strand_id
1 'polypeptide(L)'
;MLTKHLLLGLLWKRKFKGGSQQISERLAQKLGDSIVITNSPVVGINQEAKDYVLLYTLKGREYKMKIHFTPSLPPLRNQMMQRMPMGTVMKVILYYETAFWRAKGLCGSIYIEGGDEHPVYAMMDDTKPDGITLLSLADKTRRLCCAFKAGRAVEIYLLSLAALAEDCPGSHDVKANSQRFSF
;
A
#
# COMPACT_ATOMS: atom_id res chain seq x y z
N MET A 1 -23.13 -0.81 21.57
CA MET A 1 -22.71 -1.50 20.33
C MET A 1 -22.71 -0.59 19.09
N LEU A 2 -22.69 0.75 19.24
CA LEU A 2 -22.85 1.71 18.13
C LEU A 2 -21.59 2.52 17.75
N THR A 3 -20.48 2.39 18.50
CA THR A 3 -19.28 3.22 18.30
C THR A 3 -18.24 2.64 17.32
N LYS A 4 -18.36 1.37 16.92
CA LYS A 4 -17.41 0.76 15.96
C LYS A 4 -17.74 1.00 14.49
N HIS A 5 -19.00 1.32 14.15
CA HIS A 5 -19.41 1.53 12.74
C HIS A 5 -19.13 2.95 12.22
N LEU A 6 -19.02 3.96 13.10
CA LEU A 6 -18.75 5.34 12.70
C LEU A 6 -17.27 5.64 12.42
N LEU A 7 -16.34 4.88 13.03
CA LEU A 7 -14.90 5.13 12.89
C LEU A 7 -14.32 4.66 11.55
N LEU A 8 -14.89 3.61 10.92
CA LEU A 8 -14.44 3.18 9.59
C LEU A 8 -14.88 4.15 8.47
N GLY A 9 -16.02 4.83 8.61
CA GLY A 9 -16.53 5.76 7.58
C GLY A 9 -15.77 7.08 7.46
N LEU A 10 -15.01 7.49 8.48
CA LEU A 10 -14.29 8.78 8.48
C LEU A 10 -12.90 8.71 7.84
N LEU A 11 -12.25 7.55 7.85
CA LEU A 11 -10.89 7.37 7.32
C LEU A 11 -10.82 7.58 5.80
N TRP A 12 -11.92 7.38 5.07
CA TRP A 12 -11.93 7.41 3.61
C TRP A 12 -12.47 8.73 3.03
N LYS A 13 -12.88 9.68 3.88
CA LYS A 13 -13.59 10.89 3.45
C LYS A 13 -12.68 11.94 2.80
N ARG A 14 -11.37 11.92 3.06
CA ARG A 14 -10.45 12.99 2.65
C ARG A 14 -9.10 12.45 2.20
N LYS A 15 -8.51 13.12 1.21
CA LYS A 15 -7.15 12.88 0.70
C LYS A 15 -6.32 14.15 0.85
N PHE A 16 -5.03 14.00 1.12
CA PHE A 16 -4.10 15.12 1.10
C PHE A 16 -3.87 15.57 -0.35
N LYS A 17 -4.02 16.87 -0.63
CA LYS A 17 -3.59 17.48 -1.90
C LYS A 17 -2.07 17.35 -2.01
N GLY A 18 -1.58 16.76 -3.10
CA GLY A 18 -0.16 16.41 -3.30
C GLY A 18 0.32 15.11 -2.65
N GLY A 19 -0.56 14.34 -1.98
CA GLY A 19 -0.21 13.04 -1.37
C GLY A 19 0.18 13.13 0.11
N SER A 20 0.03 12.02 0.84
CA SER A 20 0.29 11.94 2.29
C SER A 20 1.79 11.92 2.64
N GLN A 21 2.65 11.51 1.71
CA GLN A 21 4.11 11.49 1.88
C GLN A 21 4.70 12.84 2.26
N GLN A 22 4.04 13.94 1.88
CA GLN A 22 4.43 15.31 2.25
C GLN A 22 4.53 15.53 3.75
N ILE A 23 3.79 14.77 4.58
CA ILE A 23 3.92 14.87 6.03
C ILE A 23 5.34 14.47 6.45
N SER A 24 5.81 13.30 5.98
CA SER A 24 7.15 12.81 6.25
C SER A 24 8.22 13.70 5.62
N GLU A 25 8.03 14.14 4.37
CA GLU A 25 8.97 15.01 3.66
C GLU A 25 9.15 16.36 4.38
N ARG A 26 8.05 17.02 4.77
CA ARG A 26 8.11 18.32 5.48
C ARG A 26 8.66 18.17 6.89
N LEU A 27 8.39 17.06 7.57
CA LEU A 27 8.99 16.78 8.87
C LEU A 27 10.50 16.59 8.73
N ALA A 28 10.95 15.86 7.71
CA ALA A 28 12.36 15.68 7.42
C ALA A 28 13.05 17.01 7.10
N GLN A 29 12.43 17.86 6.28
CA GLN A 29 12.93 19.20 5.96
C GLN A 29 13.10 20.08 7.22
N LYS A 30 12.17 19.99 8.19
CA LYS A 30 12.25 20.77 9.44
C LYS A 30 13.35 20.27 10.38
N LEU A 31 13.59 18.97 10.42
CA LEU A 31 14.62 18.36 11.28
C LEU A 31 16.02 18.48 10.67
N GLY A 32 16.11 18.51 9.34
CA GLY A 32 17.37 18.60 8.60
C GLY A 32 18.12 17.26 8.48
N ASP A 33 19.08 17.25 7.56
CA ASP A 33 19.80 16.04 7.15
C ASP A 33 20.77 15.49 8.23
N SER A 34 21.11 16.32 9.23
CA SER A 34 21.90 15.88 10.38
C SER A 34 21.12 14.97 11.33
N ILE A 35 19.78 15.08 11.34
CA ILE A 35 18.89 14.26 12.17
C ILE A 35 18.28 13.12 11.34
N VAL A 36 17.87 13.41 10.11
CA VAL A 36 17.21 12.41 9.24
C VAL A 36 18.22 11.73 8.33
N ILE A 37 18.74 10.60 8.81
CA ILE A 37 19.73 9.81 8.08
C ILE A 37 19.00 8.79 7.18
N THR A 38 19.10 8.96 5.87
CA THR A 38 18.53 8.02 4.88
C THR A 38 19.53 6.93 4.49
N ASN A 39 19.06 5.88 3.83
CA ASN A 39 19.90 4.77 3.33
C ASN A 39 20.78 4.09 4.40
N SER A 40 20.34 4.13 5.66
CA SER A 40 21.06 3.58 6.82
C SER A 40 20.18 2.57 7.56
N PRO A 41 19.90 1.39 6.96
CA PRO A 41 19.07 0.38 7.61
C PRO A 41 19.75 -0.10 8.90
N VAL A 42 19.04 0.05 10.03
CA VAL A 42 19.48 -0.44 11.33
C VAL A 42 19.37 -1.96 11.36
N VAL A 43 20.45 -2.63 11.74
CA VAL A 43 20.54 -4.09 11.85
C VAL A 43 20.91 -4.55 13.26
N GLY A 44 21.29 -3.63 14.14
CA GLY A 44 21.62 -3.95 15.52
C GLY A 44 21.36 -2.79 16.47
N ILE A 45 20.97 -3.11 17.69
CA ILE A 45 20.71 -2.17 18.78
C ILE A 45 21.37 -2.73 20.07
N ASN A 46 22.34 -2.01 20.63
CA ASN A 46 22.96 -2.32 21.91
C ASN A 46 22.60 -1.27 22.97
N GLN A 47 21.98 -1.70 24.07
CA GLN A 47 21.45 -0.91 25.18
C GLN A 47 22.14 -1.25 26.52
N GLU A 48 23.33 -1.84 26.51
CA GLU A 48 24.09 -2.17 27.74
C GLU A 48 24.67 -0.94 28.42
N ALA A 49 24.99 0.10 27.64
CA ALA A 49 25.44 1.38 28.18
C ALA A 49 24.28 2.10 28.89
N LYS A 50 24.59 2.77 30.00
CA LYS A 50 23.58 3.49 30.80
C LYS A 50 23.11 4.79 30.15
N ASP A 51 24.03 5.49 29.47
CA ASP A 51 23.81 6.87 29.04
C ASP A 51 23.57 6.99 27.52
N TYR A 52 23.72 5.90 26.76
CA TYR A 52 23.53 5.90 25.31
C TYR A 52 23.08 4.53 24.79
N VAL A 53 22.54 4.54 23.55
CA VAL A 53 22.21 3.34 22.79
C VAL A 53 23.07 3.30 21.53
N LEU A 54 23.77 2.19 21.32
CA LEU A 54 24.58 1.95 20.12
C LEU A 54 23.69 1.36 19.02
N LEU A 55 23.70 2.00 17.85
CA LEU A 55 23.01 1.52 16.66
C LEU A 55 24.03 1.03 15.63
N TYR A 56 23.79 -0.16 15.08
CA TYR A 56 24.57 -0.71 13.99
C TYR A 56 23.76 -0.61 12.70
N THR A 57 24.32 0.03 11.69
CA THR A 57 23.70 0.22 10.38
C THR A 57 24.50 -0.47 9.29
N LEU A 58 23.85 -1.00 8.25
CA LEU A 58 24.55 -1.44 7.05
C LEU A 58 24.82 -0.26 6.13
N LYS A 59 26.00 -0.26 5.49
CA LYS A 59 26.28 0.61 4.34
C LYS A 59 25.80 -0.10 3.06
N GLY A 60 25.00 0.58 2.24
CA GLY A 60 24.55 0.08 0.93
C GLY A 60 23.06 -0.29 0.87
N ARG A 61 22.65 -0.97 -0.21
CA ARG A 61 21.25 -1.32 -0.50
C ARG A 61 20.84 -2.72 0.00
N GLU A 62 21.56 -3.30 0.95
CA GLU A 62 21.17 -4.59 1.54
C GLU A 62 20.16 -4.38 2.66
N TYR A 63 18.97 -4.95 2.49
CA TYR A 63 17.89 -4.90 3.46
C TYR A 63 17.81 -6.25 4.18
N LYS A 64 18.33 -6.33 5.41
CA LYS A 64 18.11 -7.49 6.29
C LYS A 64 16.88 -7.25 7.16
N MET A 65 15.91 -8.17 7.12
CA MET A 65 14.65 -8.07 7.89
C MET A 65 14.80 -8.37 9.40
N LYS A 66 16.02 -8.48 9.93
CA LYS A 66 16.25 -8.84 11.33
C LYS A 66 17.19 -7.83 11.98
N ILE A 67 16.71 -7.24 13.08
CA ILE A 67 17.48 -6.38 13.97
C ILE A 67 17.97 -7.24 15.14
N HIS A 68 19.27 -7.22 15.41
CA HIS A 68 19.88 -7.87 16.56
C HIS A 68 19.81 -6.97 17.79
N PHE A 69 19.42 -7.52 18.94
CA PHE A 69 19.30 -6.75 20.19
C PHE A 69 20.29 -7.27 21.24
N THR A 70 21.00 -6.35 21.88
CA THR A 70 21.86 -6.60 23.03
C THR A 70 21.46 -5.65 24.18
N PRO A 71 21.03 -6.14 25.36
CA PRO A 71 20.70 -7.53 25.64
C PRO A 71 19.53 -8.03 24.78
N SER A 72 19.35 -9.35 24.70
CA SER A 72 18.26 -9.95 23.94
C SER A 72 16.90 -9.46 24.46
N LEU A 73 15.94 -9.26 23.55
CA LEU A 73 14.59 -8.86 23.96
C LEU A 73 13.95 -9.95 24.82
N PRO A 74 13.01 -9.59 25.71
CA PRO A 74 12.24 -10.56 26.48
C PRO A 74 11.63 -11.64 25.58
N PRO A 75 11.60 -12.92 25.99
CA PRO A 75 11.14 -14.02 25.16
C PRO A 75 9.75 -13.80 24.54
N LEU A 76 8.82 -13.21 25.31
CA LEU A 76 7.47 -12.90 24.83
C LEU A 76 7.49 -11.90 23.65
N ARG A 77 8.36 -10.90 23.69
CA ARG A 77 8.51 -9.91 22.62
C ARG A 77 9.14 -10.53 21.37
N ASN A 78 10.16 -11.37 21.53
CA ASN A 78 10.77 -12.12 20.42
C ASN A 78 9.73 -13.01 19.71
N GLN A 79 8.91 -13.70 20.50
CA GLN A 79 7.84 -14.54 19.99
C GLN A 79 6.74 -13.73 19.27
N MET A 80 6.34 -12.59 19.82
CA MET A 80 5.34 -11.72 19.21
C MET A 80 5.81 -11.22 17.83
N MET A 81 7.05 -10.74 17.73
CA MET A 81 7.59 -10.21 16.47
C MET A 81 7.62 -11.27 15.35
N GLN A 82 7.82 -12.54 15.70
CA GLN A 82 7.84 -13.64 14.72
C GLN A 82 6.44 -14.11 14.29
N ARG A 83 5.39 -13.80 15.07
CA ARG A 83 4.02 -14.29 14.84
C ARG A 83 3.05 -13.22 14.34
N MET A 84 3.53 -12.03 14.04
CA MET A 84 2.75 -10.92 13.49
C MET A 84 3.20 -10.62 12.05
N PRO A 85 2.96 -11.54 11.09
CA PRO A 85 3.28 -11.26 9.69
C PRO A 85 2.39 -10.14 9.17
N MET A 86 2.94 -9.34 8.27
CA MET A 86 2.18 -8.28 7.64
C MET A 86 1.28 -8.83 6.53
N GLY A 87 0.15 -8.15 6.32
CA GLY A 87 -0.76 -8.45 5.22
C GLY A 87 -0.12 -8.22 3.85
N THR A 88 -0.62 -8.91 2.83
CA THR A 88 -0.24 -8.68 1.43
C THR A 88 -1.28 -7.80 0.74
N VAL A 89 -0.86 -6.71 0.12
CA VAL A 89 -1.75 -5.78 -0.59
C VAL A 89 -1.11 -5.27 -1.88
N MET A 90 -1.91 -5.14 -2.93
CA MET A 90 -1.50 -4.51 -4.17
C MET A 90 -2.43 -3.33 -4.45
N LYS A 91 -1.82 -2.15 -4.60
CA LYS A 91 -2.52 -0.94 -4.99
C LYS A 91 -2.29 -0.73 -6.48
N VAL A 92 -3.36 -0.65 -7.24
CA VAL A 92 -3.32 -0.37 -8.68
C VAL A 92 -4.08 0.92 -8.93
N ILE A 93 -3.58 1.77 -9.80
CA ILE A 93 -4.22 3.03 -10.19
C ILE A 93 -4.38 2.98 -11.70
N LEU A 94 -5.62 3.03 -12.15
CA LEU A 94 -5.99 3.07 -13.56
C LEU A 94 -6.37 4.48 -13.95
N TYR A 95 -5.74 4.99 -14.99
CA TYR A 95 -5.97 6.32 -15.53
C TYR A 95 -6.79 6.20 -16.81
N TYR A 96 -7.90 6.91 -16.82
CA TYR A 96 -8.78 7.09 -17.97
C TYR A 96 -8.77 8.57 -18.34
N GLU A 97 -9.01 8.88 -19.61
CA GLU A 97 -9.13 10.27 -20.09
C GLU A 97 -10.29 11.00 -19.42
N THR A 98 -11.40 10.30 -19.19
CA THR A 98 -12.58 10.87 -18.53
C THR A 98 -13.08 9.96 -17.40
N ALA A 99 -13.70 10.58 -16.39
CA ALA A 99 -14.38 9.86 -15.32
C ALA A 99 -15.74 9.33 -15.78
N PHE A 100 -15.76 8.42 -16.76
CA PHE A 100 -16.97 7.95 -17.48
C PHE A 100 -18.06 7.41 -16.54
N TRP A 101 -17.68 6.84 -15.40
CA TRP A 101 -18.61 6.35 -14.37
C TRP A 101 -19.50 7.46 -13.82
N ARG A 102 -19.02 8.72 -13.75
CA ARG A 102 -19.83 9.87 -13.30
C ARG A 102 -20.96 10.20 -14.26
N ALA A 103 -20.73 10.06 -15.58
CA ALA A 103 -21.78 10.24 -16.59
C ALA A 103 -22.89 9.20 -16.45
N LYS A 104 -22.58 8.03 -15.88
CA LYS A 104 -23.52 6.95 -15.57
C LYS A 104 -24.16 7.07 -14.17
N GLY A 105 -23.95 8.19 -13.46
CA GLY A 105 -24.47 8.40 -12.11
C GLY A 105 -23.77 7.59 -11.01
N LEU A 106 -22.62 6.98 -11.30
CA LEU A 106 -21.85 6.19 -10.34
C LEU A 106 -20.79 7.04 -9.62
N CYS A 107 -20.54 6.76 -8.34
CA CYS A 107 -19.56 7.47 -7.54
C CYS A 107 -18.11 6.97 -7.69
N GLY A 108 -17.89 5.90 -8.49
CA GLY A 108 -16.57 5.29 -8.70
C GLY A 108 -16.07 4.44 -7.52
N SER A 109 -16.93 4.14 -6.55
CA SER A 109 -16.66 3.15 -5.50
C SER A 109 -17.40 1.86 -5.79
N ILE A 110 -16.66 0.75 -5.80
CA ILE A 110 -17.21 -0.58 -6.07
C ILE A 110 -16.62 -1.54 -5.05
N TYR A 111 -17.48 -2.37 -4.47
CA TYR A 111 -17.06 -3.54 -3.70
C TYR A 111 -17.45 -4.77 -4.49
N ILE A 112 -16.47 -5.64 -4.73
CA ILE A 112 -16.71 -6.89 -5.46
C ILE A 112 -16.60 -8.02 -4.44
N GLU A 113 -17.75 -8.64 -4.19
CA GLU A 113 -17.84 -9.92 -3.52
C GLU A 113 -17.82 -11.02 -4.59
N GLY A 114 -16.83 -11.90 -4.53
CA GLY A 114 -16.61 -12.91 -5.57
C GLY A 114 -15.30 -13.66 -5.35
N GLY A 115 -15.22 -14.84 -5.95
CA GLY A 115 -14.09 -15.77 -5.79
C GLY A 115 -12.88 -15.34 -6.62
N ASP A 116 -12.23 -16.33 -7.23
CA ASP A 116 -11.03 -16.12 -8.05
C ASP A 116 -11.31 -15.47 -9.41
N GLU A 117 -12.58 -15.38 -9.83
CA GLU A 117 -12.96 -14.68 -11.06
C GLU A 117 -12.72 -13.17 -11.00
N HIS A 118 -12.63 -12.61 -9.79
CA HIS A 118 -12.46 -11.18 -9.57
C HIS A 118 -11.20 -10.86 -8.75
N PRO A 119 -10.11 -10.39 -9.37
CA PRO A 119 -8.83 -10.07 -8.72
C PRO A 119 -8.88 -8.90 -7.72
N VAL A 120 -9.93 -8.06 -7.76
CA VAL A 120 -10.09 -6.85 -6.95
C VAL A 120 -11.14 -7.08 -5.87
N TYR A 121 -10.93 -6.50 -4.68
CA TYR A 121 -11.95 -6.46 -3.63
C TYR A 121 -12.67 -5.12 -3.58
N ALA A 122 -11.92 -4.02 -3.73
CA ALA A 122 -12.47 -2.69 -3.65
C ALA A 122 -11.86 -1.78 -4.71
N MET A 123 -12.70 -0.95 -5.30
CA MET A 123 -12.32 0.16 -6.16
C MET A 123 -12.79 1.46 -5.53
N MET A 124 -12.03 2.52 -5.73
CA MET A 124 -12.38 3.85 -5.26
C MET A 124 -11.95 4.90 -6.27
N ASP A 125 -12.84 5.89 -6.42
CA ASP A 125 -12.53 7.08 -7.19
C ASP A 125 -11.29 7.79 -6.60
N ASP A 126 -10.24 7.91 -7.41
CA ASP A 126 -9.04 8.69 -7.09
C ASP A 126 -8.86 9.88 -8.02
N THR A 127 -9.96 10.33 -8.63
CA THR A 127 -9.98 11.43 -9.60
C THR A 127 -9.55 12.71 -8.88
N LYS A 128 -8.25 12.98 -8.97
CA LYS A 128 -7.69 14.35 -9.08
C LYS A 128 -7.84 14.71 -10.57
N PRO A 129 -7.02 15.50 -11.30
CA PRO A 129 -7.25 15.57 -12.75
C PRO A 129 -7.31 14.18 -13.42
N ASP A 130 -6.73 13.11 -12.84
CA ASP A 130 -6.61 11.81 -13.49
C ASP A 130 -6.77 10.59 -12.54
N GLY A 131 -7.74 9.69 -12.78
CA GLY A 131 -7.68 8.24 -12.43
C GLY A 131 -8.61 7.63 -11.35
N ILE A 132 -8.80 6.30 -11.39
CA ILE A 132 -9.40 5.44 -10.34
C ILE A 132 -8.29 4.67 -9.61
N THR A 133 -8.41 4.48 -8.31
CA THR A 133 -7.58 3.52 -7.55
C THR A 133 -8.33 2.22 -7.30
N LEU A 134 -7.69 1.10 -7.61
CA LEU A 134 -8.08 -0.27 -7.27
C LEU A 134 -7.23 -0.83 -6.13
N LEU A 135 -7.85 -1.64 -5.27
CA LEU A 135 -7.20 -2.32 -4.18
C LEU A 135 -7.48 -3.82 -4.21
N SER A 136 -6.41 -4.60 -4.33
CA SER A 136 -6.41 -6.05 -4.14
C SER A 136 -5.76 -6.41 -2.81
N LEU A 137 -6.35 -7.39 -2.12
CA LEU A 137 -5.98 -7.77 -0.75
C LEU A 137 -5.64 -9.27 -0.67
N ALA A 138 -4.82 -9.63 0.30
CA ALA A 138 -4.59 -11.00 0.78
C ALA A 138 -4.25 -12.00 -0.33
N ASP A 139 -4.91 -13.17 -0.34
CA ASP A 139 -4.58 -14.28 -1.25
C ASP A 139 -4.77 -13.93 -2.72
N LYS A 140 -5.73 -13.06 -3.06
CA LYS A 140 -5.88 -12.54 -4.43
C LYS A 140 -4.61 -11.83 -4.88
N THR A 141 -4.02 -11.00 -4.01
CA THR A 141 -2.74 -10.35 -4.31
C THR A 141 -1.61 -11.36 -4.50
N ARG A 142 -1.52 -12.38 -3.64
CA ARG A 142 -0.46 -13.40 -3.71
C ARG A 142 -0.52 -14.18 -5.03
N ARG A 143 -1.73 -14.54 -5.48
CA ARG A 143 -1.95 -15.25 -6.75
C ARG A 143 -1.67 -14.36 -7.97
N LEU A 144 -2.08 -13.08 -7.91
CA LEU A 144 -1.82 -12.10 -8.97
C LEU A 144 -0.35 -11.73 -9.13
N CYS A 145 0.49 -11.94 -8.11
CA CYS A 145 1.92 -11.65 -8.21
C CYS A 145 2.59 -12.39 -9.38
N CYS A 146 2.18 -13.62 -9.67
CA CYS A 146 2.71 -14.39 -10.80
C CYS A 146 2.22 -13.83 -12.15
N ALA A 147 0.93 -13.49 -12.25
CA ALA A 147 0.36 -12.88 -13.46
C ALA A 147 0.91 -11.48 -13.75
N PHE A 148 1.25 -10.71 -12.71
CA PHE A 148 1.86 -9.39 -12.82
C PHE A 148 3.25 -9.43 -13.46
N LYS A 149 4.11 -10.38 -13.06
CA LYS A 149 5.42 -10.58 -13.68
C LYS A 149 5.34 -10.86 -15.18
N ALA A 150 4.22 -11.39 -15.65
CA ALA A 150 3.96 -11.69 -17.04
C ALA A 150 3.32 -10.51 -17.83
N GLY A 151 3.20 -9.31 -17.25
CA GLY A 151 2.64 -8.14 -17.91
C GLY A 151 1.11 -8.13 -18.08
N ARG A 152 0.40 -9.15 -17.59
CA ARG A 152 -1.05 -9.33 -17.79
C ARG A 152 -1.93 -8.73 -16.69
N ALA A 153 -1.34 -8.08 -15.70
CA ALA A 153 -2.11 -7.57 -14.56
C ALA A 153 -3.14 -6.53 -14.98
N VAL A 154 -2.76 -5.57 -15.83
CA VAL A 154 -3.65 -4.50 -16.30
C VAL A 154 -4.88 -5.09 -17.00
N GLU A 155 -4.68 -6.06 -17.89
CA GLU A 155 -5.76 -6.77 -18.59
C GLU A 155 -6.72 -7.46 -17.61
N ILE A 156 -6.18 -8.16 -16.61
CA ILE A 156 -6.96 -8.84 -15.56
C ILE A 156 -7.81 -7.83 -14.75
N TYR A 157 -7.25 -6.66 -14.43
CA TYR A 157 -7.99 -5.59 -13.74
C TYR A 157 -9.06 -4.95 -14.64
N LEU A 158 -8.78 -4.77 -15.92
CA LEU A 158 -9.72 -4.21 -16.90
C LEU A 158 -10.90 -5.14 -17.18
N LEU A 159 -10.66 -6.45 -17.27
CA LEU A 159 -11.73 -7.45 -17.41
C LEU A 159 -12.70 -7.39 -16.22
N SER A 160 -12.18 -7.12 -15.01
CA SER A 160 -13.01 -6.95 -13.82
C SER A 160 -13.88 -5.69 -13.88
N LEU A 161 -13.40 -4.62 -14.53
CA LEU A 161 -14.14 -3.37 -14.72
C LEU A 161 -15.16 -3.48 -15.84
N ALA A 162 -14.81 -4.14 -16.95
CA ALA A 162 -15.69 -4.36 -18.10
C ALA A 162 -16.90 -5.24 -17.72
N ALA A 163 -16.74 -6.18 -16.79
CA ALA A 163 -17.84 -6.99 -16.27
C ALA A 163 -18.87 -6.21 -15.42
N LEU A 164 -18.53 -4.98 -14.96
CA LEU A 164 -19.35 -4.21 -14.02
C LEU A 164 -19.92 -2.92 -14.62
N ALA A 165 -19.41 -2.49 -15.76
CA ALA A 165 -19.92 -1.36 -16.52
C ALA A 165 -19.97 -1.75 -18.00
N GLU A 166 -21.17 -2.05 -18.50
CA GLU A 166 -21.46 -2.12 -19.93
C GLU A 166 -20.93 -0.81 -20.56
N ASP A 167 -19.99 -0.88 -21.50
CA ASP A 167 -19.20 0.22 -22.07
C ASP A 167 -18.04 0.79 -21.21
N CYS A 168 -17.20 -0.07 -20.65
CA CYS A 168 -15.89 0.34 -20.11
C CYS A 168 -14.89 0.57 -21.27
N PRO A 169 -14.09 1.67 -21.27
CA PRO A 169 -13.06 1.88 -22.29
C PRO A 169 -12.08 0.71 -22.37
N GLY A 170 -11.68 0.35 -23.59
CA GLY A 170 -10.78 -0.77 -23.86
C GLY A 170 -9.37 -0.55 -23.33
N SER A 171 -8.56 -1.61 -23.32
CA SER A 171 -7.19 -1.59 -22.77
C SER A 171 -6.24 -0.59 -23.42
N HIS A 172 -6.53 -0.15 -24.65
CA HIS A 172 -5.73 0.83 -25.38
C HIS A 172 -5.80 2.25 -24.79
N ASP A 173 -6.87 2.57 -24.07
CA ASP A 173 -7.13 3.92 -23.54
C ASP A 173 -6.74 4.07 -22.06
N VAL A 174 -6.18 3.02 -21.44
CA VAL A 174 -5.92 2.97 -20.00
C VAL A 174 -4.43 2.93 -19.71
N LYS A 175 -3.95 3.94 -18.99
CA LYS A 175 -2.62 3.89 -18.37
C LYS A 175 -2.76 3.28 -16.98
N ALA A 176 -1.88 2.36 -16.62
CA ALA A 176 -1.87 1.76 -15.28
C ALA A 176 -0.56 2.05 -14.56
N ASN A 177 -0.66 2.47 -13.30
CA ASN A 177 0.46 2.49 -12.37
C ASN A 177 0.13 1.57 -11.19
N SER A 178 1.09 0.77 -10.76
CA SER A 178 0.88 -0.18 -9.66
C SER A 178 2.01 -0.08 -8.66
N GLN A 179 1.64 -0.10 -7.38
CA GLN A 179 2.57 -0.23 -6.27
C GLN A 179 2.22 -1.48 -5.48
N ARG A 180 3.21 -2.39 -5.41
CA ARG A 180 3.13 -3.56 -4.55
C ARG A 180 3.66 -3.17 -3.18
N PHE A 181 2.89 -3.50 -2.15
CA PHE A 181 3.38 -3.44 -0.78
C PHE A 181 3.45 -4.87 -0.25
N SER A 182 4.69 -5.37 -0.16
CA SER A 182 5.02 -6.58 0.58
C SER A 182 5.82 -6.09 1.78
N PHE A 183 5.26 -6.25 2.96
CA PHE A 183 5.87 -5.83 4.21
C PHE A 183 6.46 -7.05 4.93
#